data_AF-A0A0W0F307-F1
#
_entry.id   AF-A0A0W0F307-F1
#
_cell.length_a   1.000
_cell.length_b   1.000
_cell.length_c   1.000
_cell.angle_alpha   90.00
_cell.angle_beta   90.00
_cell.angle_gamma   90.00
#
_symmetry.space_group_name_H-M   'P 1'
#
loop_
_entity.id
_entity.type
_entity.pdbx_description
1 polymer ?
#
loop_
_entity_poly.entity_id
_entity_poly.type
_entity_poly.pdbx_seq_one_letter_code
_entity_poly.pdbx_strand_id
1 'polypeptide(L)'
;MLLNHVFVAMAMVLASAVNGQTWTAAFGATAALAGRDVATAATPATAATAALAGRDVATAALADRDVATAATAATQASAATAATAATQSAATTQVGNATAGAIYIPLNPLGDVAAAHAPSGNSFLFYQNSTNGDIMMARVSNAFTDGSTSFAGVVVPGNEVLWGTPIAVAQQREDGNDIGNLGLYFYSPNYTLSEYRYLGGSSPPWMGGPTCNSCVTGKNFKIQRGSSVLYAMGSVSREAKAGIRVGFISENFPDTISEADRNYGIWRLAPLPN
;
A
#
# COMPACT_ATOMS: atom_id res chain seq x y z
N MET A 1 -32.38 18.03 -30.18
CA MET A 1 -32.20 16.63 -29.75
C MET A 1 -32.13 16.62 -28.24
N LEU A 2 -33.11 15.98 -27.60
CA LEU A 2 -33.37 16.03 -26.16
C LEU A 2 -32.26 15.33 -25.36
N LEU A 3 -31.83 15.97 -24.27
CA LEU A 3 -31.04 15.37 -23.19
C LEU A 3 -31.95 14.42 -22.38
N ASN A 4 -31.61 13.13 -22.35
CA ASN A 4 -32.23 12.16 -21.44
C ASN A 4 -31.44 12.15 -20.12
N HIS A 5 -32.04 12.68 -19.06
CA HIS A 5 -31.60 12.44 -17.69
C HIS A 5 -32.31 11.19 -17.14
N VAL A 6 -31.55 10.12 -16.93
CA VAL A 6 -32.02 8.93 -16.21
C VAL A 6 -31.71 9.14 -14.73
N PHE A 7 -32.75 9.40 -13.94
CA PHE A 7 -32.71 9.29 -12.48
C PHE A 7 -32.74 7.81 -12.10
N VAL A 8 -31.64 7.30 -11.54
CA VAL A 8 -31.64 6.01 -10.85
C VAL A 8 -32.00 6.26 -9.38
N ALA A 9 -33.24 5.96 -9.01
CA ALA A 9 -33.66 5.92 -7.62
C ALA A 9 -33.19 4.59 -7.01
N MET A 10 -32.15 4.66 -6.17
CA MET A 10 -31.66 3.51 -5.39
C MET A 10 -32.60 3.33 -4.19
N ALA A 11 -33.44 2.29 -4.22
CA ALA A 11 -34.23 1.88 -3.06
C ALA A 11 -33.32 1.20 -2.04
N MET A 12 -33.02 1.89 -0.95
CA MET A 12 -32.29 1.36 0.20
C MET A 12 -33.27 0.59 1.08
N VAL A 13 -33.19 -0.75 1.10
CA VAL A 13 -33.95 -1.57 2.05
C VAL A 13 -33.05 -1.80 3.27
N LEU A 14 -33.29 -1.03 4.34
CA LEU A 14 -32.83 -1.40 5.68
C LEU A 14 -33.82 -2.42 6.26
N ALA A 15 -33.39 -3.66 6.40
CA ALA A 15 -34.06 -4.63 7.25
C ALA A 15 -33.49 -4.48 8.68
N SER A 16 -34.26 -3.87 9.59
CA SER A 16 -34.11 -4.12 11.02
C SER A 16 -35.34 -4.87 11.52
N ALA A 17 -35.11 -6.09 11.98
CA ALA A 17 -36.12 -6.93 12.61
C ALA A 17 -36.26 -6.48 14.07
N VAL A 18 -37.42 -5.93 14.43
CA VAL A 18 -37.85 -5.85 15.84
C VAL A 18 -39.37 -6.05 15.91
N ASN A 19 -39.74 -7.14 16.57
CA ASN A 19 -41.05 -7.48 17.13
C ASN A 19 -42.24 -7.67 16.19
N GLY A 20 -42.72 -8.91 16.18
CA GLY A 20 -43.86 -9.36 15.41
C GLY A 20 -45.16 -8.69 15.79
N GLN A 21 -45.99 -8.50 14.78
CA GLN A 21 -47.44 -8.70 14.79
C GLN A 21 -47.95 -8.46 13.37
N THR A 22 -48.25 -9.53 12.63
CA THR A 22 -49.05 -9.44 11.41
C THR A 22 -50.52 -9.55 11.80
N TRP A 23 -51.24 -8.44 11.66
CA TRP A 23 -52.70 -8.42 11.72
C TRP A 23 -53.26 -8.83 10.35
N THR A 24 -53.91 -9.99 10.28
CA THR A 24 -54.74 -10.38 9.13
C THR A 24 -56.12 -9.76 9.31
N ALA A 25 -56.44 -8.74 8.49
CA ALA A 25 -57.79 -8.20 8.39
C ALA A 25 -58.69 -9.19 7.63
N ALA A 26 -59.66 -9.77 8.33
CA ALA A 26 -60.74 -10.55 7.75
C ALA A 26 -61.78 -9.59 7.15
N PHE A 27 -61.96 -9.62 5.82
CA PHE A 27 -63.13 -9.06 5.17
C PHE A 27 -64.20 -10.13 5.07
N GLY A 28 -65.29 -9.92 5.81
CA GLY A 28 -66.49 -10.73 5.77
C GLY A 28 -67.29 -10.48 4.48
N ALA A 29 -67.76 -11.57 3.89
CA ALA A 29 -68.89 -11.55 2.98
C ALA A 29 -70.09 -12.19 3.72
N THR A 30 -71.05 -11.33 4.07
CA THR A 30 -72.36 -11.71 4.60
C THR A 30 -73.19 -12.29 3.46
N ALA A 31 -73.41 -13.61 3.44
CA ALA A 31 -74.44 -14.21 2.62
C ALA A 31 -75.71 -14.36 3.47
N ALA A 32 -76.77 -13.65 3.06
CA ALA A 32 -78.09 -13.69 3.65
C ALA A 32 -78.69 -15.11 3.54
N LEU A 33 -79.11 -15.69 4.66
CA LEU A 33 -80.01 -16.83 4.68
C LEU A 33 -81.44 -16.37 4.34
N ALA A 34 -81.99 -16.88 3.24
CA ALA A 34 -83.42 -16.98 3.02
C ALA A 34 -83.70 -18.34 2.37
N GLY A 35 -84.29 -19.27 3.13
CA GLY A 35 -84.56 -20.63 2.64
C GLY A 35 -85.01 -21.62 3.70
N ARG A 36 -86.13 -21.29 4.33
CA ARG A 36 -87.15 -22.13 4.98
C ARG A 36 -87.09 -23.67 4.80
N ASP A 37 -87.15 -24.35 5.94
CA ASP A 37 -87.71 -25.69 6.25
C ASP A 37 -87.27 -26.93 5.46
N VAL A 38 -86.41 -27.78 6.06
CA VAL A 38 -86.68 -29.23 6.24
C VAL A 38 -86.00 -29.69 7.53
N ALA A 39 -86.77 -29.97 8.58
CA ALA A 39 -86.32 -30.74 9.72
C ALA A 39 -86.22 -32.23 9.30
N THR A 40 -85.05 -32.64 8.81
CA THR A 40 -84.72 -34.07 8.66
C THR A 40 -83.93 -34.48 9.89
N ALA A 41 -84.51 -35.38 10.68
CA ALA A 41 -83.88 -35.99 11.84
C ALA A 41 -82.51 -36.58 11.47
N ALA A 42 -81.43 -35.99 11.99
CA ALA A 42 -80.12 -36.62 11.96
C ALA A 42 -80.18 -37.83 12.90
N THR A 43 -80.19 -39.03 12.33
CA THR A 43 -79.98 -40.26 13.09
C THR A 43 -78.55 -40.26 13.65
N PRO A 44 -78.30 -40.89 14.82
CA PRO A 44 -77.00 -40.87 15.50
C PRO A 44 -75.82 -41.39 14.65
N ALA A 45 -76.09 -42.09 13.55
CA ALA A 45 -75.08 -42.53 12.58
C ALA A 45 -74.42 -41.36 11.81
N THR A 46 -75.16 -40.33 11.40
CA THR A 46 -74.62 -39.23 10.57
C THR A 46 -73.76 -38.26 11.37
N ALA A 47 -74.10 -38.05 12.66
CA ALA A 47 -73.27 -37.29 13.58
C ALA A 47 -71.96 -38.01 13.93
N ALA A 48 -71.99 -39.35 14.02
CA ALA A 48 -70.78 -40.15 14.23
C ALA A 48 -69.84 -40.10 13.02
N THR A 49 -70.35 -40.17 11.78
CA THR A 49 -69.51 -40.07 10.58
C THR A 49 -68.89 -38.68 10.41
N ALA A 50 -69.63 -37.61 10.73
CA ALA A 50 -69.09 -36.26 10.71
C ALA A 50 -68.03 -36.01 11.80
N ALA A 51 -68.19 -36.61 12.99
CA ALA A 51 -67.20 -36.55 14.06
C ALA A 51 -65.92 -37.35 13.74
N LEU A 52 -66.05 -38.51 13.10
CA LEU A 52 -64.90 -39.28 12.58
C LEU A 52 -64.18 -38.52 11.46
N ALA A 53 -64.91 -37.99 10.47
CA ALA A 53 -64.32 -37.20 9.40
C ALA A 53 -63.63 -35.92 9.91
N GLY A 54 -64.21 -35.22 10.90
CA GLY A 54 -63.57 -34.06 11.54
C GLY A 54 -62.31 -34.42 12.34
N ARG A 55 -62.28 -35.62 12.95
CA ARG A 55 -61.11 -36.14 13.67
C ARG A 55 -60.00 -36.57 12.71
N ASP A 56 -60.35 -37.15 11.56
CA ASP A 56 -59.39 -37.51 10.51
C ASP A 56 -58.81 -36.26 9.85
N VAL A 57 -59.63 -35.24 9.57
CA VAL A 57 -59.19 -33.94 9.04
C VAL A 57 -58.29 -33.20 10.03
N ALA A 58 -58.61 -33.24 11.33
CA ALA A 58 -57.75 -32.67 12.36
C ALA A 58 -56.40 -33.40 12.47
N THR A 59 -56.39 -34.72 12.29
CA THR A 59 -55.16 -35.53 12.33
C THR A 59 -54.28 -35.26 11.11
N ALA A 60 -54.88 -35.12 9.91
CA ALA A 60 -54.16 -34.74 8.70
C ALA A 60 -53.59 -33.32 8.79
N ALA A 61 -54.35 -32.36 9.32
CA ALA A 61 -53.89 -30.98 9.50
C ALA A 61 -52.74 -30.85 10.51
N LEU A 62 -52.71 -31.69 11.54
CA LEU A 62 -51.59 -31.77 12.49
C LEU A 62 -50.34 -32.37 11.82
N ALA A 63 -50.50 -33.43 11.03
CA ALA A 63 -49.40 -34.02 10.28
C ALA A 63 -48.78 -33.04 9.26
N ASP A 64 -49.60 -32.29 8.53
CA ASP A 64 -49.12 -31.26 7.58
C ASP A 64 -48.39 -30.12 8.30
N ARG A 65 -48.85 -29.74 9.49
CA ARG A 65 -48.20 -28.72 10.32
C ARG A 65 -46.86 -29.20 10.87
N ASP A 66 -46.75 -30.47 11.27
CA ASP A 66 -45.51 -31.08 11.72
C ASP A 66 -44.50 -31.21 10.57
N VAL A 67 -44.96 -31.56 9.36
CA VAL A 67 -44.13 -31.59 8.15
C VAL A 67 -43.63 -30.19 7.78
N ALA A 68 -44.49 -29.17 7.84
CA ALA A 68 -44.09 -27.78 7.58
C ALA A 68 -43.08 -27.26 8.62
N THR A 69 -43.25 -27.66 9.89
CA THR A 69 -42.33 -27.31 10.98
C THR A 69 -40.97 -27.99 10.79
N ALA A 70 -40.96 -29.27 10.42
CA ALA A 70 -39.74 -30.02 10.11
C ALA A 70 -39.00 -29.45 8.88
N ALA A 71 -39.73 -29.08 7.82
CA ALA A 71 -39.14 -28.44 6.65
C ALA A 71 -38.48 -27.09 6.99
N THR A 72 -39.15 -26.27 7.81
CA THR A 72 -38.61 -24.98 8.27
C THR A 72 -37.35 -25.16 9.12
N ALA A 73 -37.33 -26.17 10.01
CA ALA A 73 -36.17 -26.49 10.82
C ALA A 73 -34.98 -26.98 9.97
N ALA A 74 -35.23 -27.78 8.93
CA ALA A 74 -34.20 -28.23 8.00
C ALA A 74 -33.60 -27.07 7.20
N THR A 75 -34.42 -26.12 6.75
CA THR A 75 -33.92 -24.91 6.07
C THR A 75 -33.06 -24.05 6.99
N GLN A 76 -33.46 -23.85 8.25
CA GLN A 76 -32.66 -23.11 9.22
C GLN A 76 -31.34 -23.81 9.57
N ALA A 77 -31.35 -25.14 9.69
CA ALA A 77 -30.13 -25.92 9.90
C ALA A 77 -29.15 -25.77 8.72
N SER A 78 -29.65 -25.85 7.48
CA SER A 78 -28.81 -25.65 6.29
C SER A 78 -28.23 -24.23 6.19
N ALA A 79 -28.99 -23.21 6.61
CA ALA A 79 -28.51 -21.83 6.68
C ALA A 79 -27.44 -21.63 7.76
N ALA A 80 -27.59 -22.28 8.92
CA ALA A 80 -26.58 -22.26 9.98
C ALA A 80 -25.27 -22.97 9.56
N THR A 81 -25.37 -24.09 8.84
CA THR A 81 -24.20 -24.77 8.26
C THR A 81 -23.51 -23.91 7.21
N ALA A 82 -24.27 -23.24 6.34
CA ALA A 82 -23.73 -22.30 5.35
C ALA A 82 -23.05 -21.08 6.01
N ALA A 83 -23.63 -20.51 7.07
CA ALA A 83 -23.03 -19.41 7.83
C ALA A 83 -21.73 -19.84 8.54
N THR A 84 -21.69 -21.06 9.07
CA THR A 84 -20.48 -21.62 9.69
C THR A 84 -19.38 -21.84 8.65
N ALA A 85 -19.72 -22.36 7.47
CA ALA A 85 -18.79 -22.53 6.37
C ALA A 85 -18.28 -21.19 5.82
N ALA A 86 -19.14 -20.17 5.72
CA ALA A 86 -18.75 -18.81 5.33
C ALA A 86 -17.84 -18.16 6.38
N THR A 87 -18.09 -18.40 7.68
CA THR A 87 -17.23 -17.91 8.77
C THR A 87 -15.88 -18.61 8.78
N GLN A 88 -15.82 -19.92 8.52
CA GLN A 88 -14.56 -20.66 8.35
C GLN A 88 -13.81 -20.24 7.08
N SER A 89 -14.51 -20.00 5.97
CA SER A 89 -13.92 -19.44 4.75
C SER A 89 -13.33 -18.05 5.01
N ALA A 90 -14.05 -17.15 5.67
CA ALA A 90 -13.58 -15.82 6.03
C ALA A 90 -12.40 -15.85 7.01
N ALA A 91 -12.41 -16.75 7.99
CA ALA A 91 -11.29 -16.99 8.90
C ALA A 91 -10.06 -17.53 8.14
N THR A 92 -10.25 -18.41 7.16
CA THR A 92 -9.16 -18.92 6.32
C THR A 92 -8.62 -17.85 5.36
N THR A 93 -9.48 -16.96 4.85
CA THR A 93 -9.05 -15.77 4.07
C THR A 93 -8.32 -14.74 4.94
N GLN A 94 -8.68 -14.58 6.22
CA GLN A 94 -7.93 -13.73 7.15
C GLN A 94 -6.57 -14.34 7.56
N VAL A 95 -6.48 -15.66 7.69
CA VAL A 95 -5.20 -16.36 7.97
C VAL A 95 -4.31 -16.42 6.72
N GLY A 96 -4.90 -16.44 5.52
CA GLY A 96 -4.18 -16.28 4.25
C GLY A 96 -3.74 -14.84 3.95
N ASN A 97 -4.26 -13.86 4.69
CA ASN A 97 -3.79 -12.48 4.70
C ASN A 97 -3.00 -12.17 5.98
N ALA A 98 -2.29 -13.19 6.52
CA ALA A 98 -1.07 -12.93 7.26
C ALA A 98 -0.18 -12.12 6.31
N THR A 99 -0.10 -10.80 6.56
CA THR A 99 0.90 -9.89 6.01
C THR A 99 2.15 -10.69 5.71
N ALA A 100 2.52 -10.81 4.43
CA ALA A 100 3.88 -11.19 4.06
C ALA A 100 4.77 -10.32 4.95
N GLY A 101 5.41 -10.95 5.96
CA GLY A 101 5.99 -10.21 7.07
C GLY A 101 6.88 -9.14 6.48
N ALA A 102 6.58 -7.87 6.77
CA ALA A 102 7.43 -6.77 6.32
C ALA A 102 8.86 -7.13 6.74
N ILE A 103 9.71 -7.41 5.76
CA ILE A 103 11.10 -7.77 6.02
C ILE A 103 11.75 -6.47 6.47
N TYR A 104 11.82 -6.28 7.78
CA TYR A 104 12.56 -5.20 8.40
C TYR A 104 14.05 -5.47 8.20
N ILE A 105 14.69 -4.74 7.30
CA ILE A 105 16.15 -4.73 7.21
C ILE A 105 16.65 -3.68 8.21
N PRO A 106 17.27 -4.08 9.35
CA PRO A 106 17.79 -3.12 10.30
C PRO A 106 18.90 -2.30 9.63
N LEU A 107 18.71 -0.98 9.57
CA LEU A 107 19.75 -0.05 9.12
C LEU A 107 20.57 0.39 10.34
N ASN A 108 21.88 0.53 10.17
CA ASN A 108 22.80 0.98 11.21
C ASN A 108 23.58 2.21 10.72
N PRO A 109 22.89 3.34 10.47
CA PRO A 109 23.51 4.53 9.92
C PRO A 109 24.44 5.21 10.92
N LEU A 110 25.56 5.70 10.41
CA LEU A 110 26.48 6.60 11.07
C LEU A 110 26.33 7.99 10.45
N GLY A 111 25.89 8.96 11.25
CA GLY A 111 25.75 10.34 10.80
C GLY A 111 24.58 10.54 9.84
N ASP A 112 24.82 11.29 8.76
CA ASP A 112 23.79 11.75 7.85
C ASP A 112 23.25 10.63 6.94
N VAL A 113 21.99 10.80 6.52
CA VAL A 113 21.33 9.94 5.53
C VAL A 113 20.88 10.83 4.38
N ALA A 114 21.24 10.45 3.16
CA ALA A 114 20.75 11.08 1.94
C ALA A 114 19.67 10.21 1.30
N ALA A 115 18.72 10.83 0.60
CA ALA A 115 17.65 10.10 -0.07
C ALA A 115 17.46 10.61 -1.50
N ALA A 116 17.08 9.70 -2.39
CA ALA A 116 16.62 10.02 -3.74
C ALA A 116 15.34 9.23 -4.05
N HIS A 117 14.45 9.84 -4.81
CA HIS A 117 13.18 9.25 -5.21
C HIS A 117 13.20 8.89 -6.68
N ALA A 118 12.83 7.66 -7.04
CA ALA A 118 12.64 7.27 -8.42
C ALA A 118 11.19 7.53 -8.85
N PRO A 119 10.94 7.88 -10.13
CA PRO A 119 9.59 8.17 -10.64
C PRO A 119 8.57 7.04 -10.45
N SER A 120 9.05 5.79 -10.32
CA SER A 120 8.21 4.60 -10.10
C SER A 120 7.73 4.41 -8.66
N GLY A 121 7.98 5.37 -7.75
CA GLY A 121 7.53 5.34 -6.36
C GLY A 121 8.51 4.65 -5.39
N ASN A 122 9.66 4.19 -5.89
CA ASN A 122 10.72 3.67 -5.02
C ASN A 122 11.54 4.83 -4.45
N SER A 123 11.92 4.71 -3.19
CA SER A 123 12.88 5.62 -2.57
C SER A 123 14.17 4.86 -2.29
N PHE A 124 15.28 5.56 -2.37
CA PHE A 124 16.61 5.01 -2.10
C PHE A 124 17.24 5.85 -1.00
N LEU A 125 17.75 5.17 0.02
CA LEU A 125 18.44 5.76 1.15
C LEU A 125 19.92 5.43 1.04
N PHE A 126 20.78 6.42 1.27
CA PHE A 126 22.23 6.29 1.27
C PHE A 126 22.74 6.68 2.65
N TYR A 127 23.52 5.81 3.27
CA TYR A 127 24.03 6.03 4.61
C TYR A 127 25.38 5.35 4.80
N GLN A 128 26.22 5.89 5.69
CA GLN A 128 27.44 5.20 6.10
C GLN A 128 27.11 4.15 7.17
N ASN A 129 27.61 2.92 7.05
CA ASN A 129 27.41 1.87 8.04
C ASN A 129 28.36 2.08 9.23
N SER A 130 27.83 2.13 10.44
CA SER A 130 28.63 2.39 11.66
C SER A 130 29.57 1.26 12.09
N THR A 131 29.46 0.08 11.48
CA THR A 131 30.33 -1.07 11.77
C THR A 131 31.59 -1.08 10.91
N ASN A 132 31.49 -0.75 9.63
CA ASN A 132 32.59 -0.91 8.67
C ASN A 132 32.90 0.34 7.84
N GLY A 133 32.10 1.40 7.95
CA GLY A 133 32.31 2.67 7.25
C GLY A 133 31.89 2.68 5.79
N ASP A 134 31.34 1.57 5.26
CA ASP A 134 30.84 1.49 3.89
C ASP A 134 29.68 2.47 3.69
N ILE A 135 29.58 3.10 2.51
CA ILE A 135 28.31 3.73 2.13
C ILE A 135 27.40 2.67 1.53
N MET A 136 26.28 2.47 2.19
CA MET A 136 25.23 1.53 1.83
C MET A 136 24.13 2.24 1.05
N MET A 137 23.47 1.53 0.15
CA MET A 137 22.20 1.94 -0.46
C MET A 137 21.11 0.96 -0.03
N ALA A 138 20.02 1.49 0.53
CA ALA A 138 18.80 0.75 0.79
C ALA A 138 17.67 1.20 -0.14
N ARG A 139 16.92 0.25 -0.70
CA ARG A 139 15.69 0.53 -1.46
C ARG A 139 14.48 0.32 -0.57
N VAL A 140 13.64 1.33 -0.47
CA VAL A 140 12.39 1.34 0.29
C VAL A 140 11.23 1.55 -0.67
N SER A 141 10.21 0.68 -0.57
CA SER A 141 8.92 0.92 -1.20
C SER A 141 8.09 1.93 -0.39
N ASN A 142 7.01 2.44 -0.99
CA ASN A 142 6.13 3.39 -0.32
C ASN A 142 5.52 2.78 0.95
N ALA A 143 5.70 3.46 2.09
CA ALA A 143 5.20 3.06 3.40
C ALA A 143 3.66 3.07 3.52
N PHE A 144 2.94 3.72 2.61
CA PHE A 144 1.48 3.87 2.68
C PHE A 144 0.67 2.72 2.08
N THR A 145 1.31 1.76 1.41
CA THR A 145 0.64 0.55 0.87
C THR A 145 1.24 -0.74 1.40
N ASP A 146 2.55 -0.97 1.22
CA ASP A 146 3.19 -2.27 1.53
C ASP A 146 4.56 -2.16 2.25
N GLY A 147 4.96 -0.93 2.62
CA GLY A 147 6.24 -0.54 3.26
C GLY A 147 7.25 -1.66 3.52
N SER A 148 8.13 -1.90 2.56
CA SER A 148 9.19 -2.91 2.66
C SER A 148 10.54 -2.37 2.18
N THR A 149 11.57 -2.63 2.98
CA THR A 149 12.97 -2.55 2.55
C THR A 149 13.27 -3.76 1.66
N SER A 150 13.47 -3.55 0.37
CA SER A 150 13.63 -4.65 -0.60
C SER A 150 15.08 -5.00 -0.89
N PHE A 151 16.03 -4.11 -0.56
CA PHE A 151 17.45 -4.28 -0.85
C PHE A 151 18.30 -3.41 0.07
N ALA A 152 19.44 -3.91 0.53
CA ALA A 152 20.53 -3.12 1.10
C ALA A 152 21.86 -3.68 0.58
N GLY A 153 22.74 -2.82 0.05
CA GLY A 153 24.02 -3.25 -0.49
C GLY A 153 25.09 -2.15 -0.44
N VAL A 154 26.35 -2.58 -0.49
CA VAL A 154 27.51 -1.67 -0.49
C VAL A 154 27.59 -0.94 -1.83
N VAL A 155 27.70 0.39 -1.77
CA VAL A 155 27.95 1.26 -2.94
C VAL A 155 29.39 1.74 -2.94
N VAL A 156 29.88 2.21 -1.78
CA VAL A 156 31.25 2.69 -1.62
C VAL A 156 31.94 1.89 -0.51
N PRO A 157 33.10 1.27 -0.79
CA PRO A 157 33.90 0.60 0.23
C PRO A 157 34.39 1.58 1.31
N GLY A 158 34.35 1.17 2.58
CA GLY A 158 34.65 2.03 3.72
C GLY A 158 36.09 2.57 3.75
N ASN A 159 37.05 1.92 3.09
CA ASN A 159 38.41 2.45 2.94
C ASN A 159 38.50 3.67 2.02
N GLU A 160 37.45 3.98 1.26
CA GLU A 160 37.37 5.17 0.41
C GLU A 160 36.58 6.32 1.05
N VAL A 161 35.96 6.08 2.21
CA VAL A 161 35.01 6.98 2.86
C VAL A 161 35.62 7.54 4.15
N LEU A 162 35.58 8.86 4.33
CA LEU A 162 35.94 9.47 5.60
C LEU A 162 34.89 9.09 6.66
N TRP A 163 35.33 8.67 7.83
CA TRP A 163 34.43 8.27 8.91
C TRP A 163 33.55 9.43 9.37
N GLY A 164 32.23 9.23 9.39
CA GLY A 164 31.24 10.26 9.71
C GLY A 164 31.11 11.34 8.65
N THR A 165 31.42 11.03 7.38
CA THR A 165 31.29 12.00 6.30
C THR A 165 29.84 12.42 6.09
N PRO A 166 29.56 13.70 5.77
CA PRO A 166 28.26 14.06 5.22
C PRO A 166 28.08 13.36 3.86
N ILE A 167 26.83 13.09 3.50
CA ILE A 167 26.44 12.41 2.26
C ILE A 167 25.41 13.28 1.54
N ALA A 168 25.59 13.49 0.24
CA ALA A 168 24.61 14.14 -0.60
C ALA A 168 24.39 13.36 -1.89
N VAL A 169 23.19 13.47 -2.45
CA VAL A 169 22.85 12.85 -3.74
C VAL A 169 22.17 13.85 -4.65
N ALA A 170 22.42 13.74 -5.95
CA ALA A 170 21.71 14.52 -6.96
C ALA A 170 21.38 13.64 -8.18
N GLN A 171 20.13 13.71 -8.62
CA GLN A 171 19.70 13.09 -9.87
C GLN A 171 19.99 14.02 -11.04
N GLN A 172 20.62 13.45 -12.07
CA GLN A 172 21.01 14.15 -13.29
C GLN A 172 20.05 13.85 -14.44
N ARG A 173 19.39 12.69 -14.39
CA ARG A 173 18.45 12.25 -15.41
C ARG A 173 17.58 11.14 -14.85
N GLU A 174 16.28 11.24 -15.06
CA GLU A 174 15.35 10.14 -14.84
C GLU A 174 15.31 9.26 -16.09
N ASP A 175 15.44 7.94 -15.91
CA ASP A 175 15.29 6.96 -16.98
C ASP A 175 14.33 5.85 -16.53
N GLY A 176 13.05 5.99 -16.88
CA GLY A 176 12.04 4.96 -16.69
C GLY A 176 11.78 4.58 -15.23
N ASN A 177 11.89 3.29 -14.92
CA ASN A 177 11.49 2.72 -13.61
C ASN A 177 12.59 2.74 -12.54
N ASP A 178 13.78 3.22 -12.88
CA ASP A 178 14.98 3.18 -12.03
C ASP A 178 15.32 4.58 -11.47
N ILE A 179 16.25 4.65 -10.52
CA ILE A 179 16.73 5.91 -9.91
C ILE A 179 17.40 6.85 -10.91
N GLY A 180 17.67 6.36 -12.14
CA GLY A 180 18.26 7.13 -13.23
C GLY A 180 19.70 7.50 -12.95
N ASN A 181 20.28 8.43 -13.72
CA ASN A 181 21.66 8.85 -13.49
C ASN A 181 21.74 9.64 -12.17
N LEU A 182 22.44 9.10 -11.18
CA LEU A 182 22.58 9.69 -9.85
C LEU A 182 24.06 9.90 -9.54
N GLY A 183 24.39 11.07 -9.01
CA GLY A 183 25.66 11.31 -8.32
C GLY A 183 25.50 11.16 -6.81
N LEU A 184 26.34 10.36 -6.18
CA LEU A 184 26.51 10.22 -4.75
C LEU A 184 27.82 10.91 -4.35
N TYR A 185 27.75 11.87 -3.43
CA TYR A 185 28.87 12.72 -3.02
C TYR A 185 29.17 12.56 -1.54
N PHE A 186 30.46 12.53 -1.21
CA PHE A 186 30.97 12.34 0.14
C PHE A 186 32.42 12.81 0.24
N TYR A 187 33.00 12.80 1.44
CA TYR A 187 34.41 13.09 1.67
C TYR A 187 35.21 11.80 1.80
N SER A 188 36.33 11.72 1.08
CA SER A 188 37.30 10.62 1.21
C SER A 188 38.32 10.87 2.34
N PRO A 189 39.01 9.83 2.85
CA PRO A 189 39.99 9.96 3.95
C PRO A 189 41.12 10.96 3.70
N ASN A 190 41.39 11.30 2.43
CA ASN A 190 42.37 12.31 2.02
C ASN A 190 41.79 13.74 1.99
N TYR A 191 40.62 13.96 2.58
CA TYR A 191 39.89 15.24 2.62
C TYR A 191 39.64 15.81 1.22
N THR A 192 39.18 14.94 0.33
CA THR A 192 38.80 15.29 -1.05
C THR A 192 37.29 15.09 -1.21
N LEU A 193 36.62 15.97 -1.96
CA LEU A 193 35.27 15.74 -2.44
C LEU A 193 35.27 14.59 -3.46
N SER A 194 34.52 13.54 -3.17
CA SER A 194 34.48 12.31 -3.95
C SER A 194 33.07 12.02 -4.47
N GLU A 195 33.00 11.27 -5.56
CA GLU A 195 31.76 10.90 -6.23
C GLU A 195 31.74 9.42 -6.63
N TYR A 196 30.58 8.81 -6.44
CA TYR A 196 30.17 7.58 -7.11
C TYR A 196 28.94 7.88 -7.97
N ARG A 197 28.94 7.41 -9.22
CA ARG A 197 27.87 7.65 -10.18
C ARG A 197 27.12 6.36 -10.47
N TYR A 198 25.80 6.41 -10.35
CA TYR A 198 24.93 5.37 -10.86
C TYR A 198 24.64 5.65 -12.35
N LEU A 199 24.91 4.68 -13.21
CA LEU A 199 24.80 4.87 -14.66
C LEU A 199 23.58 4.19 -15.32
N GLY A 200 22.79 3.40 -14.58
CA GLY A 200 21.59 2.72 -15.10
C GLY A 200 21.89 1.72 -16.22
N GLY A 201 21.50 0.45 -16.05
CA GLY A 201 21.66 -0.57 -17.11
C GLY A 201 23.10 -0.94 -17.49
N SER A 202 24.11 -0.46 -16.75
CA SER A 202 25.53 -0.86 -16.88
C SER A 202 25.91 -1.86 -15.79
N SER A 203 26.90 -2.73 -16.05
CA SER A 203 27.47 -3.65 -15.05
C SER A 203 28.99 -3.43 -14.93
N PRO A 204 29.50 -3.01 -13.75
CA PRO A 204 28.76 -2.65 -12.54
C PRO A 204 27.96 -1.35 -12.73
N PRO A 205 26.83 -1.18 -12.03
CA PRO A 205 25.96 -0.01 -12.21
C PRO A 205 26.54 1.26 -11.58
N TRP A 206 27.50 1.10 -10.66
CA TRP A 206 28.21 2.17 -9.99
C TRP A 206 29.62 2.33 -10.55
N MET A 207 29.99 3.57 -10.85
CA MET A 207 31.32 3.97 -11.28
C MET A 207 31.83 5.08 -10.36
N GLY A 208 33.01 4.89 -9.76
CA GLY A 208 33.55 5.86 -8.81
C GLY A 208 34.97 5.53 -8.38
N GLY A 209 35.35 6.11 -7.25
CA GLY A 209 36.62 5.84 -6.57
C GLY A 209 37.82 6.61 -7.15
N PRO A 210 39.03 6.35 -6.60
CA PRO A 210 40.24 7.13 -6.91
C PRO A 210 40.65 7.11 -8.38
N THR A 211 40.21 6.11 -9.14
CA THR A 211 40.56 5.94 -10.56
C THR A 211 39.53 6.58 -11.50
N CYS A 212 38.42 7.11 -10.98
CA CYS A 212 37.41 7.75 -11.81
C CYS A 212 37.80 9.19 -12.20
N ASN A 213 38.55 9.32 -13.30
CA ASN A 213 39.01 10.62 -13.82
C ASN A 213 37.88 11.53 -14.35
N SER A 214 36.72 10.94 -14.68
CA SER A 214 35.52 11.67 -15.11
C SER A 214 34.63 12.10 -13.94
N CYS A 215 34.84 11.55 -12.75
CA CYS A 215 34.16 11.91 -11.52
C CYS A 215 34.81 13.14 -10.87
N VAL A 216 34.11 13.79 -9.94
CA VAL A 216 34.68 14.91 -9.17
C VAL A 216 35.90 14.48 -8.35
N THR A 217 35.96 13.20 -7.94
CA THR A 217 37.10 12.60 -7.23
C THR A 217 38.43 12.87 -7.93
N GLY A 218 38.46 12.70 -9.26
CA GLY A 218 39.66 12.91 -10.08
C GLY A 218 40.11 14.38 -10.18
N LYS A 219 39.30 15.33 -9.68
CA LYS A 219 39.67 16.76 -9.61
C LYS A 219 40.43 17.14 -8.37
N ASN A 220 40.47 16.26 -7.37
CA ASN A 220 41.18 16.50 -6.11
C ASN A 220 40.78 17.82 -5.43
N PHE A 221 39.50 18.19 -5.49
CA PHE A 221 39.01 19.36 -4.76
C PHE A 221 39.08 19.10 -3.26
N LYS A 222 39.95 19.84 -2.58
CA LYS A 222 40.19 19.70 -1.15
C LYS A 222 39.11 20.39 -0.33
N ILE A 223 38.69 19.70 0.73
CA ILE A 223 37.64 20.14 1.65
C ILE A 223 38.29 20.66 2.94
N GLN A 224 37.68 21.68 3.53
CA GLN A 224 38.10 22.19 4.84
C GLN A 224 37.85 21.10 5.89
N ARG A 225 38.91 20.67 6.58
CA ARG A 225 38.83 19.62 7.60
C ARG A 225 37.83 19.99 8.69
N GLY A 226 37.01 19.02 9.09
CA GLY A 226 35.96 19.23 10.10
C GLY A 226 34.69 19.89 9.57
N SER A 227 34.64 20.30 8.29
CA SER A 227 33.39 20.75 7.68
C SER A 227 32.38 19.60 7.58
N SER A 228 31.15 19.86 8.01
CA SER A 228 29.99 18.98 7.81
C SER A 228 29.08 19.47 6.67
N VAL A 229 29.42 20.58 6.02
CA VAL A 229 28.57 21.19 4.98
C VAL A 229 28.77 20.43 3.68
N LEU A 230 27.74 19.73 3.22
CA LEU A 230 27.69 19.14 1.87
C LEU A 230 26.26 19.18 1.35
N TYR A 231 26.07 19.68 0.13
CA TYR A 231 24.81 19.51 -0.60
C TYR A 231 25.09 19.21 -2.06
N ALA A 232 24.11 18.61 -2.73
CA ALA A 232 24.14 18.39 -4.16
C ALA A 232 22.79 18.76 -4.77
N MET A 233 22.83 19.43 -5.92
CA MET A 233 21.66 19.78 -6.69
C MET A 233 21.90 19.38 -8.14
N GLY A 234 20.86 18.83 -8.77
CA GLY A 234 20.88 18.48 -10.18
C GLY A 234 19.53 18.83 -10.79
N SER A 235 19.52 19.00 -12.11
CA SER A 235 18.28 19.10 -12.85
C SER A 235 18.08 17.85 -13.70
N VAL A 236 16.89 17.29 -13.61
CA VAL A 236 16.43 16.21 -14.49
C VAL A 236 15.86 16.76 -15.81
N SER A 237 15.70 18.09 -15.94
CA SER A 237 15.20 18.73 -17.15
C SER A 237 16.25 18.69 -18.26
N ARG A 238 15.86 18.12 -19.41
CA ARG A 238 16.68 18.11 -20.63
C ARG A 238 16.87 19.51 -21.23
N GLU A 239 15.95 20.42 -20.93
CA GLU A 239 15.90 21.77 -21.50
C GLU A 239 16.73 22.76 -20.68
N ALA A 240 16.74 22.61 -19.35
CA ALA A 240 17.38 23.55 -18.45
C ALA A 240 18.92 23.54 -18.53
N LYS A 241 19.54 22.49 -19.09
CA LYS A 241 21.01 22.26 -19.13
C LYS A 241 21.73 22.59 -17.80
N ALA A 242 20.99 22.61 -16.68
CA ALA A 242 21.57 22.83 -15.38
C ALA A 242 22.26 21.52 -15.01
N GLY A 243 23.59 21.55 -15.00
CA GLY A 243 24.42 20.42 -14.63
C GLY A 243 24.22 19.99 -13.19
N ILE A 244 25.16 19.20 -12.65
CA ILE A 244 25.19 18.94 -11.21
C ILE A 244 26.04 20.03 -10.55
N ARG A 245 25.55 20.54 -9.42
CA ARG A 245 26.30 21.41 -8.51
C ARG A 245 26.44 20.72 -7.17
N VAL A 246 27.64 20.76 -6.61
CA VAL A 246 27.94 20.20 -5.30
C VAL A 246 28.57 21.28 -4.44
N GLY A 247 27.88 21.69 -3.40
CA GLY A 247 28.35 22.72 -2.49
C GLY A 247 29.01 22.13 -1.26
N PHE A 248 30.16 22.70 -0.88
CA PHE A 248 30.97 22.30 0.26
C PHE A 248 31.89 23.44 0.68
N ILE A 249 32.56 23.35 1.82
CA ILE A 249 33.59 24.32 2.19
C ILE A 249 34.94 23.81 1.68
N SER A 250 35.53 24.51 0.71
CA SER A 250 36.82 24.14 0.13
C SER A 250 37.99 24.65 0.97
N GLU A 251 39.07 23.90 1.04
CA GLU A 251 40.32 24.33 1.68
C GLU A 251 40.89 25.62 1.05
N ASN A 252 40.66 25.85 -0.24
CA ASN A 252 41.12 27.04 -0.95
C ASN A 252 40.30 28.30 -0.64
N PHE A 253 39.08 28.12 -0.15
CA PHE A 253 38.13 29.19 0.16
C PHE A 253 37.52 28.90 1.53
N PRO A 254 38.32 28.96 2.61
CA PRO A 254 37.82 28.69 3.94
C PRO A 254 36.73 29.70 4.31
N ASP A 255 35.82 29.28 5.19
CA ASP A 255 34.73 30.09 5.73
C ASP A 255 33.70 30.59 4.70
N THR A 256 33.73 30.09 3.46
CA THR A 256 32.67 30.28 2.47
C THR A 256 32.30 28.96 1.79
N ILE A 257 31.07 28.89 1.29
CA ILE A 257 30.62 27.75 0.47
C ILE A 257 31.26 27.89 -0.90
N SER A 258 31.88 26.82 -1.38
CA SER A 258 32.29 26.65 -2.76
C SER A 258 31.35 25.67 -3.47
N GLU A 259 31.06 25.91 -4.74
CA GLU A 259 30.33 24.98 -5.59
C GLU A 259 31.27 24.35 -6.63
N ALA A 260 31.31 23.01 -6.64
CA ALA A 260 31.79 22.24 -7.78
C ALA A 260 30.65 22.10 -8.79
N ASP A 261 30.76 22.76 -9.94
CA ASP A 261 29.79 22.71 -11.03
C ASP A 261 30.27 21.77 -12.13
N ARG A 262 29.40 20.86 -12.57
CA ARG A 262 29.63 19.96 -13.68
C ARG A 262 28.81 20.39 -14.89
N ASN A 263 29.42 21.20 -15.74
CA ASN A 263 28.80 21.65 -16.98
C ASN A 263 29.48 21.00 -18.19
N TYR A 264 28.69 20.43 -19.11
CA TYR A 264 29.17 19.68 -20.29
C TYR A 264 30.22 18.60 -19.96
N GLY A 265 30.08 17.95 -18.80
CA GLY A 265 31.00 16.90 -18.35
C GLY A 265 32.32 17.39 -17.76
N ILE A 266 32.53 18.71 -17.68
CA ILE A 266 33.71 19.33 -17.09
C ILE A 266 33.36 19.86 -15.70
N TRP A 267 34.18 19.48 -14.72
CA TRP A 267 34.08 20.00 -13.36
C TRP A 267 34.88 21.29 -13.20
N ARG A 268 34.28 22.27 -12.56
CA ARG A 268 34.89 23.55 -12.17
C ARG A 268 34.54 23.86 -10.72
N LEU A 269 35.42 24.58 -10.02
CA LEU A 269 35.21 24.99 -8.64
C LEU A 269 35.17 26.52 -8.57
N ALA A 270 34.19 27.07 -7.87
CA ALA A 270 34.10 28.50 -7.58
C ALA A 270 33.55 28.74 -6.17
N PRO A 271 34.04 29.77 -5.45
CA PRO A 271 33.39 30.21 -4.21
C PRO A 271 32.06 30.91 -4.52
N LEU A 272 31.08 30.78 -3.63
CA LEU A 272 29.89 31.61 -3.67
C LEU A 272 30.24 32.99 -3.10
N PRO A 273 29.95 34.08 -3.84
CA PRO A 273 30.14 35.42 -3.32
C PRO A 273 29.18 35.66 -2.14
N ASN A 274 29.71 36.30 -1.10
CA ASN A 274 28.92 36.79 0.04
C ASN A 274 28.04 37.98 -0.36
#